data_AF-A0A530Y9P7-F1
#
_entry.id   AF-A0A530Y9P7-F1
#
_cell.length_a   1.000
_cell.length_b   1.000
_cell.length_c   1.000
_cell.angle_alpha   90.00
_cell.angle_beta   90.00
_cell.angle_gamma   90.00
#
_symmetry.space_group_name_H-M   'P 1'
#
loop_
_entity.id
_entity.type
_entity.pdbx_description
1 polymer ?
#
loop_
_entity_poly.entity_id
_entity_poly.type
_entity_poly.pdbx_seq_one_letter_code
_entity_poly.pdbx_strand_id
1 'polypeptide(L)'
;AMDNDLEALGTNAHELPMVFAALANSEKEMKQSPYKVLQDWQRYYGGNLLIVLPDTFGTAAFLRDVPDWVADWTGFRPDSAPPIEGGEKILSWWREKGKDPRQKLLIFSDGLEVETIEETYRHFRGKVRMSFGWGTNLTNDFEGCAPTETNRLDAISLVCKVTEANGRPAVKLSDNPAKATGDEKEIERYLRIFGEKDRVEQLVKV
;
A
#
# COMPACT_ATOMS: atom_id res chain seq x y z
N ALA A 1 0.53 -13.72 -18.02
CA ALA A 1 1.29 -14.81 -17.35
C ALA A 1 1.22 -16.06 -18.21
N MET A 2 0.11 -16.82 -18.18
CA MET A 2 -0.03 -18.09 -18.91
C MET A 2 0.25 -17.99 -20.42
N ASP A 3 -0.42 -17.08 -21.15
CA ASP A 3 -0.29 -17.02 -22.61
C ASP A 3 1.11 -16.61 -23.13
N ASN A 4 1.95 -16.05 -22.26
CA ASN A 4 3.26 -15.51 -22.62
C ASN A 4 4.39 -16.13 -21.77
N ASP A 5 4.12 -17.22 -21.05
CA ASP A 5 5.09 -17.90 -20.18
C ASP A 5 5.82 -16.96 -19.20
N LEU A 6 5.08 -16.01 -18.61
CA LEU A 6 5.59 -15.09 -17.59
C LEU A 6 5.11 -15.48 -16.20
N GLU A 7 5.93 -15.19 -15.19
CA GLU A 7 5.56 -15.34 -13.78
C GLU A 7 4.31 -14.53 -13.42
N ALA A 8 3.40 -15.15 -12.68
CA ALA A 8 2.26 -14.46 -12.09
C ALA A 8 2.69 -13.78 -10.78
N LEU A 9 2.56 -12.46 -10.72
CA LEU A 9 2.96 -11.65 -9.57
C LEU A 9 1.74 -11.10 -8.84
N GLY A 10 1.76 -11.15 -7.51
CA GLY A 10 0.67 -10.62 -6.69
C GLY A 10 0.99 -10.62 -5.20
N THR A 11 0.28 -9.76 -4.46
CA THR A 11 0.28 -9.68 -2.99
C THR A 11 -1.17 -9.59 -2.50
N ASN A 12 -1.38 -9.52 -1.18
CA ASN A 12 -2.67 -9.10 -0.63
C ASN A 12 -2.97 -7.62 -0.97
N ALA A 13 -4.23 -7.22 -0.79
CA ALA A 13 -4.74 -5.88 -1.07
C ALA A 13 -5.49 -5.30 0.14
N HIS A 14 -5.76 -3.99 0.10
CA HIS A 14 -6.40 -3.24 1.19
C HIS A 14 -7.77 -3.76 1.60
N GLU A 15 -8.50 -4.44 0.70
CA GLU A 15 -9.82 -5.00 1.00
C GLU A 15 -9.80 -5.91 2.24
N LEU A 16 -8.71 -6.66 2.47
CA LEU A 16 -8.61 -7.55 3.62
C LEU A 16 -8.63 -6.78 4.96
N PRO A 17 -7.68 -5.86 5.25
CA PRO A 17 -7.73 -5.08 6.48
C PRO A 17 -8.97 -4.17 6.57
N MET A 18 -9.49 -3.67 5.44
CA MET A 18 -10.76 -2.91 5.42
C MET A 18 -11.93 -3.77 5.96
N VAL A 19 -12.10 -4.99 5.45
CA VAL A 19 -13.18 -5.90 5.87
C VAL A 19 -12.98 -6.34 7.32
N PHE A 20 -11.76 -6.70 7.73
CA PHE A 20 -11.49 -7.11 9.11
C PHE A 20 -11.79 -5.98 10.11
N ALA A 21 -11.45 -4.73 9.77
CA ALA A 21 -11.76 -3.57 10.60
C ALA A 21 -13.27 -3.30 10.67
N ALA A 22 -13.99 -3.39 9.55
CA ALA A 22 -15.44 -3.23 9.51
C ALA A 22 -16.15 -4.28 10.37
N LEU A 23 -15.66 -5.52 10.39
CA LEU A 23 -16.22 -6.62 11.17
C LEU A 23 -15.82 -6.62 12.65
N ALA A 24 -14.87 -5.78 13.06
CA ALA A 24 -14.43 -5.68 14.46
C ALA A 24 -15.56 -5.20 15.38
N ASN A 25 -15.67 -5.78 16.58
CA ASN A 25 -16.73 -5.46 17.55
C ASN A 25 -16.27 -4.47 18.62
N SER A 26 -14.99 -4.08 18.62
CA SER A 26 -14.43 -3.09 19.53
C SER A 26 -13.28 -2.32 18.88
N GLU A 27 -12.93 -1.15 19.42
CA GLU A 27 -11.76 -0.40 18.95
C GLU A 27 -10.45 -1.20 19.12
N LYS A 28 -10.37 -2.03 20.16
CA LYS A 28 -9.23 -2.94 20.36
C LYS A 28 -9.12 -3.93 19.22
N GLU A 29 -10.21 -4.58 18.84
CA GLU A 29 -10.24 -5.52 17.70
C GLU A 29 -9.93 -4.78 16.39
N MET A 30 -10.46 -3.57 16.21
CA MET A 30 -10.21 -2.75 15.03
C MET A 30 -8.73 -2.40 14.90
N LYS A 31 -8.06 -1.98 15.98
CA LYS A 31 -6.60 -1.73 15.99
C LYS A 31 -5.78 -2.98 15.68
N GLN A 32 -6.28 -4.17 16.04
CA GLN A 32 -5.61 -5.44 15.76
C GLN A 32 -5.90 -5.98 14.36
N SER A 33 -6.90 -5.45 13.66
CA SER A 33 -7.33 -5.94 12.34
C SER A 33 -6.20 -6.03 11.30
N PRO A 34 -5.27 -5.06 11.16
CA PRO A 34 -4.20 -5.16 10.16
C PRO A 34 -3.27 -6.34 10.45
N TYR A 35 -2.98 -6.60 11.73
CA TYR A 35 -2.09 -7.69 12.14
C TYR A 35 -2.78 -9.05 12.07
N LYS A 36 -4.09 -9.09 12.33
CA LYS A 36 -4.89 -10.32 12.18
C LYS A 36 -4.92 -10.80 10.73
N VAL A 37 -5.00 -9.88 9.77
CA VAL A 37 -4.87 -10.19 8.33
C VAL A 37 -3.53 -10.86 8.05
N LEU A 38 -2.43 -10.30 8.56
CA LEU A 38 -1.10 -10.90 8.37
C LEU A 38 -1.01 -12.30 8.99
N GLN A 39 -1.57 -12.50 10.18
CA GLN A 39 -1.62 -13.80 10.85
C GLN A 39 -2.41 -14.84 10.05
N ASP A 40 -3.54 -14.46 9.45
CA ASP A 40 -4.33 -15.38 8.65
C ASP A 40 -3.69 -15.64 7.28
N TRP A 41 -3.08 -14.62 6.67
CA TRP A 41 -2.35 -14.76 5.40
C TRP A 41 -1.18 -15.75 5.52
N GLN A 42 -0.35 -15.63 6.56
CA GLN A 42 0.81 -16.53 6.75
C GLN A 42 0.43 -17.98 7.10
N ARG A 43 -0.84 -18.27 7.43
CA ARG A 43 -1.30 -19.66 7.62
C ARG A 43 -1.44 -20.39 6.30
N TYR A 44 -1.69 -19.67 5.21
CA TYR A 44 -1.88 -20.25 3.88
C TYR A 44 -0.67 -20.01 2.96
N TYR A 45 0.01 -18.88 3.12
CA TYR A 45 1.08 -18.44 2.23
C TYR A 45 2.39 -18.19 2.99
N GLY A 46 3.51 -18.34 2.28
CA GLY A 46 4.85 -18.16 2.84
C GLY A 46 5.84 -17.59 1.82
N GLY A 47 7.11 -17.49 2.22
CA GLY A 47 8.19 -17.03 1.34
C GLY A 47 7.93 -15.64 0.76
N ASN A 48 8.03 -15.51 -0.57
CA ASN A 48 7.90 -14.24 -1.26
C ASN A 48 6.50 -13.61 -1.19
N LEU A 49 5.47 -14.36 -0.76
CA LEU A 49 4.11 -13.84 -0.56
C LEU A 49 3.92 -13.14 0.80
N LEU A 50 4.93 -13.17 1.67
CA LEU A 50 4.92 -12.45 2.95
C LEU A 50 5.30 -10.98 2.72
N ILE A 51 4.41 -10.23 2.07
CA ILE A 51 4.52 -8.79 1.82
C ILE A 51 3.50 -8.03 2.65
N VAL A 52 3.98 -7.08 3.45
CA VAL A 52 3.15 -6.23 4.31
C VAL A 52 2.64 -5.03 3.51
N LEU A 53 1.34 -4.74 3.64
CA LEU A 53 0.69 -3.55 3.09
C LEU A 53 0.26 -2.62 4.25
N PRO A 54 1.12 -1.69 4.69
CA PRO A 54 0.98 -1.03 5.98
C PRO A 54 -0.01 0.15 5.98
N ASP A 55 -0.33 0.72 4.83
CA ASP A 55 -0.93 2.05 4.71
C ASP A 55 -2.46 2.05 4.70
N THR A 56 -3.13 0.89 4.88
CA THR A 56 -4.61 0.85 4.92
C THR A 56 -5.19 1.86 5.92
N PHE A 57 -4.59 1.95 7.11
CA PHE A 57 -4.96 2.91 8.16
C PHE A 57 -3.81 3.87 8.52
N GLY A 58 -2.83 4.02 7.62
CA GLY A 58 -1.62 4.80 7.82
C GLY A 58 -0.42 3.97 8.31
N THR A 59 0.70 4.10 7.60
CA THR A 59 1.95 3.38 7.85
C THR A 59 2.54 3.72 9.21
N ALA A 60 2.47 4.98 9.66
CA ALA A 60 2.98 5.37 10.98
C ALA A 60 2.20 4.70 12.12
N ALA A 61 0.87 4.58 11.98
CA ALA A 61 0.03 3.88 12.94
C ALA A 61 0.33 2.38 12.96
N PHE A 62 0.50 1.78 11.77
CA PHE A 62 0.87 0.38 11.61
C PHE A 62 2.23 0.07 12.28
N LEU A 63 3.30 0.80 11.92
CA LEU A 63 4.66 0.52 12.41
C LEU A 63 4.85 0.76 13.91
N ARG A 64 4.01 1.60 14.52
CA ARG A 64 4.04 1.88 15.97
C ARG A 64 3.63 0.67 16.80
N ASP A 65 2.57 -0.02 16.39
CA ASP A 65 1.93 -1.07 17.20
C ASP A 65 2.15 -2.48 16.65
N VAL A 66 2.86 -2.62 15.52
CA VAL A 66 3.10 -3.89 14.85
C VAL A 66 3.92 -4.87 15.71
N PRO A 67 3.51 -6.16 15.82
CA PRO A 67 4.29 -7.17 16.52
C PRO A 67 5.65 -7.47 15.86
N ASP A 68 6.64 -7.84 16.68
CA ASP A 68 8.03 -8.04 16.23
C ASP A 68 8.19 -9.12 15.14
N TRP A 69 7.36 -10.17 15.14
CA TRP A 69 7.43 -11.24 14.12
C TRP A 69 7.15 -10.73 12.71
N VAL A 70 6.48 -9.59 12.55
CA VAL A 70 6.26 -8.99 11.23
C VAL A 70 7.59 -8.50 10.63
N ALA A 71 8.60 -8.21 11.45
CA ALA A 71 9.94 -7.85 10.96
C ALA A 71 10.63 -9.01 10.23
N ASP A 72 10.16 -10.25 10.41
CA ASP A 72 10.65 -11.43 9.70
C ASP A 72 10.05 -11.63 8.31
N TRP A 73 8.96 -10.91 7.99
CA TRP A 73 8.35 -10.96 6.66
C TRP A 73 9.32 -10.53 5.57
N THR A 74 9.08 -11.01 4.35
CA THR A 74 9.97 -10.84 3.20
C THR A 74 10.11 -9.38 2.81
N GLY A 75 9.01 -8.63 2.85
CA GLY A 75 9.01 -7.26 2.37
C GLY A 75 7.78 -6.45 2.74
N PHE A 76 7.79 -5.21 2.28
CA PHE A 76 6.69 -4.25 2.43
C PHE A 76 6.34 -3.65 1.06
N ARG A 77 5.09 -3.24 0.90
CA ARG A 77 4.58 -2.50 -0.25
C ARG A 77 3.99 -1.16 0.22
N PRO A 78 4.78 -0.07 0.27
CA PRO A 78 4.22 1.27 0.48
C PRO A 78 3.41 1.69 -0.76
N ASP A 79 2.12 2.02 -0.57
CA ASP A 79 1.17 2.21 -1.69
C ASP A 79 0.41 3.55 -1.66
N SER A 80 0.80 4.47 -0.77
CA SER A 80 0.19 5.81 -0.72
C SER A 80 1.08 6.95 -0.22
N ALA A 81 2.33 6.66 0.15
CA ALA A 81 3.36 7.64 0.48
C ALA A 81 4.38 7.76 -0.68
N PRO A 82 5.13 8.88 -0.78
CA PRO A 82 6.17 9.01 -1.80
C PRO A 82 7.17 7.86 -1.67
N PRO A 83 7.63 7.24 -2.79
CA PRO A 83 8.45 6.04 -2.75
C PRO A 83 9.69 6.15 -1.85
N ILE A 84 10.42 7.27 -1.93
CA ILE A 84 11.62 7.51 -1.13
C ILE A 84 11.29 7.67 0.36
N GLU A 85 10.29 8.47 0.69
CA GLU A 85 9.89 8.70 2.09
C GLU A 85 9.36 7.42 2.75
N GLY A 86 8.43 6.75 2.08
CA GLY A 86 7.85 5.49 2.56
C GLY A 86 8.91 4.40 2.69
N GLY A 87 9.81 4.29 1.70
CA GLY A 87 10.90 3.33 1.73
C GLY A 87 11.91 3.58 2.86
N GLU A 88 12.36 4.82 3.06
CA GLU A 88 13.31 5.14 4.15
C GLU A 88 12.69 4.93 5.53
N LYS A 89 11.39 5.21 5.71
CA LYS A 89 10.67 4.92 6.95
C LYS A 89 10.67 3.43 7.28
N ILE A 90 10.40 2.58 6.29
CA ILE A 90 10.41 1.11 6.47
C ILE A 90 11.85 0.60 6.70
N LEU A 91 12.85 1.17 6.01
CA LEU A 91 14.27 0.84 6.23
C LEU A 91 14.71 1.17 7.65
N SER A 92 14.32 2.34 8.18
CA SER A 92 14.59 2.71 9.59
C SER A 92 13.97 1.70 10.54
N TRP A 93 12.70 1.38 10.33
CA TRP A 93 11.99 0.42 11.17
C TRP A 93 12.65 -0.97 11.16
N TRP A 94 13.08 -1.49 10.01
CA TRP A 94 13.83 -2.75 9.98
C TRP A 94 15.14 -2.69 10.75
N ARG A 95 15.89 -1.59 10.65
CA ARG A 95 17.13 -1.39 11.41
C ARG A 95 16.87 -1.36 12.91
N GLU A 96 15.82 -0.66 13.35
CA GLU A 96 15.38 -0.62 14.75
C GLU A 96 15.00 -2.01 15.27
N LYS A 97 14.41 -2.87 14.41
CA LYS A 97 14.10 -4.27 14.72
C LYS A 97 15.29 -5.23 14.54
N GLY A 98 16.50 -4.71 14.30
CA GLY A 98 17.72 -5.51 14.13
C GLY A 98 17.74 -6.37 12.86
N LYS A 99 16.97 -6.01 11.83
CA LYS A 99 16.93 -6.71 10.54
C LYS A 99 17.79 -5.98 9.53
N ASP A 100 18.55 -6.73 8.72
CA ASP A 100 19.32 -6.17 7.60
C ASP A 100 18.38 -5.87 6.42
N PRO A 101 18.16 -4.59 6.05
CA PRO A 101 17.25 -4.25 4.95
C PRO A 101 17.71 -4.81 3.60
N ARG A 102 19.00 -5.12 3.41
CA ARG A 102 19.51 -5.70 2.15
C ARG A 102 18.92 -7.07 1.85
N GLN A 103 18.44 -7.78 2.87
CA GLN A 103 17.75 -9.06 2.74
C GLN A 103 16.24 -8.92 2.53
N LYS A 104 15.71 -7.71 2.69
CA LYS A 104 14.28 -7.41 2.58
C LYS A 104 13.92 -6.91 1.19
N LEU A 105 12.63 -6.81 0.92
CA LEU A 105 12.06 -6.36 -0.35
C LEU A 105 11.14 -5.16 -0.12
N LEU A 106 11.31 -4.11 -0.93
CA LEU A 106 10.29 -3.09 -1.12
C LEU A 106 9.65 -3.26 -2.50
N ILE A 107 8.32 -3.24 -2.52
CA ILE A 107 7.54 -3.22 -3.76
C ILE A 107 6.92 -1.83 -3.88
N PHE A 108 7.31 -1.07 -4.89
CA PHE A 108 6.71 0.23 -5.19
C PHE A 108 5.66 0.05 -6.30
N SER A 109 4.43 0.51 -6.08
CA SER A 109 3.31 0.26 -7.02
C SER A 109 2.35 1.43 -7.20
N ASP A 110 2.55 2.55 -6.49
CA ASP A 110 1.63 3.68 -6.52
C ASP A 110 1.94 4.64 -7.66
N GLY A 111 1.18 4.55 -8.77
CA GLY A 111 1.16 5.55 -9.84
C GLY A 111 2.53 5.91 -10.42
N LEU A 112 3.35 4.90 -10.71
CA LEU A 112 4.74 5.10 -11.10
C LEU A 112 4.89 5.63 -12.54
N GLU A 113 5.67 6.70 -12.69
CA GLU A 113 6.24 7.21 -13.94
C GLU A 113 7.72 6.75 -14.07
N VAL A 114 8.30 6.79 -15.27
CA VAL A 114 9.68 6.35 -15.53
C VAL A 114 10.68 7.08 -14.63
N GLU A 115 10.56 8.41 -14.53
CA GLU A 115 11.43 9.27 -13.72
C GLU A 115 11.39 8.85 -12.25
N THR A 116 10.19 8.57 -11.74
CA THR A 116 9.98 8.15 -10.34
C THR A 116 10.60 6.76 -10.09
N ILE A 117 10.49 5.84 -11.05
CA ILE A 117 11.15 4.51 -10.99
C ILE A 117 12.66 4.68 -10.94
N GLU A 118 13.24 5.48 -11.83
CA GLU A 118 14.68 5.65 -11.89
C GLU A 118 15.26 6.34 -10.65
N GLU A 119 14.59 7.40 -10.16
CA GLU A 119 14.99 8.12 -8.96
C GLU A 119 14.95 7.20 -7.74
N THR A 120 13.83 6.47 -7.56
CA THR A 120 13.65 5.50 -6.48
C THR A 120 14.70 4.39 -6.55
N TYR A 121 14.96 3.86 -7.74
CA TYR A 121 15.99 2.85 -7.95
C TYR A 121 17.38 3.36 -7.56
N ARG A 122 17.79 4.54 -8.04
CA ARG A 122 19.10 5.13 -7.70
C ARG A 122 19.23 5.37 -6.20
N HIS A 123 18.17 5.82 -5.54
CA HIS A 123 18.16 6.10 -4.11
C HIS A 123 18.33 4.84 -3.25
N PHE A 124 17.69 3.73 -3.62
CA PHE A 124 17.68 2.49 -2.83
C PHE A 124 18.64 1.40 -3.31
N ARG A 125 19.32 1.60 -4.44
CA ARG A 125 20.30 0.64 -4.98
C ARG A 125 21.33 0.23 -3.92
N GLY A 126 21.41 -1.07 -3.65
CA GLY A 126 22.33 -1.63 -2.66
C GLY A 126 21.89 -1.51 -1.20
N LYS A 127 20.80 -0.80 -0.91
CA LYS A 127 20.23 -0.68 0.45
C LYS A 127 19.18 -1.74 0.75
N VAL A 128 18.39 -2.14 -0.25
CA VAL A 128 17.26 -3.09 -0.16
C VAL A 128 16.97 -3.70 -1.53
N ARG A 129 16.33 -4.88 -1.59
CA ARG A 129 15.81 -5.40 -2.87
C ARG A 129 14.58 -4.61 -3.28
N MET A 130 14.40 -4.39 -4.58
CA MET A 130 13.30 -3.58 -5.10
C MET A 130 12.51 -4.35 -6.15
N SER A 131 11.22 -4.07 -6.22
CA SER A 131 10.32 -4.42 -7.31
C SER A 131 9.44 -3.23 -7.62
N PHE A 132 9.10 -3.04 -8.89
CA PHE A 132 8.25 -1.94 -9.35
C PHE A 132 7.02 -2.53 -10.06
N GLY A 133 5.83 -2.22 -9.56
CA GLY A 133 4.56 -2.54 -10.21
C GLY A 133 4.15 -1.38 -11.11
N TRP A 134 4.32 -1.52 -12.42
CA TRP A 134 4.03 -0.46 -13.38
C TRP A 134 2.66 -0.71 -14.03
N GLY A 135 1.70 0.16 -13.71
CA GLY A 135 0.28 0.02 -14.09
C GLY A 135 -0.12 0.98 -15.23
N THR A 136 -0.96 1.97 -14.92
CA THR A 136 -1.59 2.87 -15.91
C THR A 136 -0.61 3.43 -16.93
N ASN A 137 0.51 4.02 -16.49
CA ASN A 137 1.47 4.64 -17.40
C ASN A 137 2.16 3.63 -18.35
N LEU A 138 2.26 2.35 -17.99
CA LEU A 138 2.74 1.31 -18.93
C LEU A 138 1.68 0.94 -19.96
N THR A 139 0.41 0.89 -19.56
CA THR A 139 -0.65 0.23 -20.34
C THR A 139 -1.67 1.17 -20.98
N ASN A 140 -1.69 2.44 -20.59
CA ASN A 140 -2.68 3.43 -20.99
C ASN A 140 -2.10 4.85 -20.99
N ASP A 141 -0.89 5.00 -21.52
CA ASP A 141 -0.27 6.30 -21.80
C ASP A 141 -0.41 6.61 -23.29
N PHE A 142 -1.31 7.55 -23.60
CA PHE A 142 -1.56 8.06 -24.95
C PHE A 142 -1.25 9.56 -25.06
N GLU A 143 -0.48 10.11 -24.11
CA GLU A 143 -0.11 11.52 -24.14
C GLU A 143 0.64 11.84 -25.45
N GLY A 144 0.28 12.96 -26.10
CA GLY A 144 0.88 13.38 -27.36
C GLY A 144 0.62 12.48 -28.57
N CYS A 145 -0.19 11.42 -28.44
CA CYS A 145 -0.44 10.47 -29.54
C CYS A 145 -1.52 10.97 -30.52
N ALA A 146 -2.38 11.89 -30.10
CA ALA A 146 -3.43 12.44 -30.96
C ALA A 146 -2.85 13.47 -31.96
N PRO A 147 -3.30 13.48 -33.24
CA PRO A 147 -2.83 14.45 -34.24
C PRO A 147 -3.26 15.89 -33.95
N THR A 148 -4.26 16.05 -33.08
CA THR A 148 -4.76 17.34 -32.59
C THR A 148 -4.90 17.24 -31.08
N GLU A 149 -4.60 18.33 -30.38
CA GLU A 149 -4.73 18.42 -28.92
C GLU A 149 -6.15 18.02 -28.47
N THR A 150 -6.24 17.02 -27.59
CA THR A 150 -7.49 16.51 -27.08
C THR A 150 -7.26 15.79 -25.74
N ASN A 151 -8.22 15.92 -24.83
CA ASN A 151 -8.24 15.20 -23.56
C ASN A 151 -9.06 13.90 -23.61
N ARG A 152 -9.51 13.49 -24.81
CA ARG A 152 -10.37 12.30 -24.99
C ARG A 152 -9.62 10.98 -24.82
N LEU A 153 -8.29 11.02 -24.83
CA LEU A 153 -7.41 9.87 -24.60
C LEU A 153 -6.83 9.85 -23.19
N ASP A 154 -7.19 10.82 -22.34
CA ASP A 154 -6.76 10.84 -20.95
C ASP A 154 -7.26 9.58 -20.24
N ALA A 155 -6.40 8.98 -19.41
CA ALA A 155 -6.76 7.82 -18.62
C ALA A 155 -7.91 8.19 -17.64
N ILE A 156 -8.96 7.36 -17.62
CA ILE A 156 -10.08 7.56 -16.69
C ILE A 156 -9.71 7.02 -15.31
N SER A 157 -9.96 7.81 -14.27
CA SER A 157 -9.86 7.35 -12.89
C SER A 157 -11.12 6.59 -12.49
N LEU A 158 -11.05 5.26 -12.53
CA LEU A 158 -12.14 4.38 -12.12
C LEU A 158 -11.66 3.40 -11.04
N VAL A 159 -12.42 3.28 -9.96
CA VAL A 159 -12.11 2.35 -8.86
C VAL A 159 -13.33 1.53 -8.48
N CYS A 160 -13.11 0.29 -8.08
CA CYS A 160 -14.09 -0.56 -7.41
C CYS A 160 -13.51 -0.95 -6.05
N LYS A 161 -14.19 -0.58 -4.96
CA LYS A 161 -13.69 -0.74 -3.58
C LYS A 161 -14.78 -1.36 -2.72
N VAL A 162 -14.36 -2.05 -1.65
CA VAL A 162 -15.28 -2.51 -0.61
C VAL A 162 -15.92 -1.30 0.05
N THR A 163 -17.25 -1.27 0.07
CA THR A 163 -18.05 -0.22 0.72
C THR A 163 -18.58 -0.66 2.08
N GLU A 164 -18.92 -1.93 2.22
CA GLU A 164 -19.43 -2.51 3.47
C GLU A 164 -19.09 -3.99 3.63
N ALA A 165 -19.10 -4.46 4.87
CA ALA A 165 -19.01 -5.87 5.23
C ALA A 165 -20.02 -6.18 6.34
N ASN A 166 -20.95 -7.10 6.07
CA ASN A 166 -22.02 -7.48 7.00
C ASN A 166 -22.82 -6.27 7.53
N GLY A 167 -23.19 -5.36 6.63
CA GLY A 167 -23.91 -4.13 6.93
C GLY A 167 -23.11 -3.07 7.71
N ARG A 168 -21.79 -3.26 7.87
CA ARG A 168 -20.89 -2.30 8.52
C ARG A 168 -20.02 -1.59 7.48
N PRO A 169 -19.91 -0.26 7.51
CA PRO A 169 -19.14 0.50 6.53
C PRO A 169 -17.65 0.17 6.58
N ALA A 170 -17.03 0.03 5.42
CA ALA A 170 -15.59 -0.18 5.27
C ALA A 170 -14.87 1.15 4.99
N VAL A 171 -13.67 1.30 5.55
CA VAL A 171 -12.88 2.53 5.44
C VAL A 171 -11.44 2.19 5.04
N LYS A 172 -10.82 3.02 4.20
CA LYS A 172 -9.36 3.12 4.01
C LYS A 172 -8.94 4.55 4.33
N LEU A 173 -7.93 4.74 5.18
CA LEU A 173 -7.39 6.08 5.47
C LEU A 173 -6.25 6.48 4.53
N SER A 174 -5.37 5.54 4.16
CA SER A 174 -4.14 5.84 3.38
C SER A 174 -3.14 6.76 4.12
N ASP A 175 -1.89 6.78 3.69
CA ASP A 175 -0.90 7.79 4.09
C ASP A 175 -1.17 9.15 3.44
N ASN A 176 -1.82 9.18 2.27
CA ASN A 176 -2.34 10.40 1.65
C ASN A 176 -3.85 10.56 1.98
N PRO A 177 -4.25 11.61 2.73
CA PRO A 177 -5.66 11.91 3.02
C PRO A 177 -6.56 12.03 1.79
N ALA A 178 -6.06 12.53 0.65
CA ALA A 178 -6.83 12.63 -0.59
C ALA A 178 -7.24 11.27 -1.18
N LYS A 179 -6.62 10.17 -0.72
CA LYS A 179 -6.94 8.79 -1.13
C LYS A 179 -7.84 8.06 -0.13
N ALA A 180 -8.31 8.73 0.93
CA ALA A 180 -9.22 8.12 1.91
C ALA A 180 -10.56 7.74 1.25
N THR A 181 -11.15 6.63 1.70
CA THR A 181 -12.46 6.17 1.22
C THR A 181 -13.30 5.61 2.35
N GLY A 182 -14.60 5.86 2.29
CA GLY A 182 -15.59 5.44 3.29
C GLY A 182 -16.55 6.59 3.62
N ASP A 183 -17.50 6.33 4.51
CA ASP A 183 -18.35 7.37 5.08
C ASP A 183 -17.52 8.36 5.91
N GLU A 184 -17.82 9.65 5.83
CA GLU A 184 -17.05 10.72 6.50
C GLU A 184 -17.00 10.53 8.02
N LYS A 185 -18.11 10.13 8.66
CA LYS A 185 -18.15 9.95 10.11
C LYS A 185 -17.31 8.75 10.56
N GLU A 186 -17.28 7.71 9.74
CA GLU A 186 -16.42 6.56 10.01
C GLU A 186 -14.96 6.86 9.71
N ILE A 187 -14.63 7.66 8.69
CA ILE A 187 -13.27 8.17 8.49
C ILE A 187 -12.81 8.93 9.73
N GLU A 188 -13.59 9.89 10.23
CA GLU A 188 -13.26 10.62 11.47
C GLU A 188 -13.06 9.68 12.67
N ARG A 189 -13.92 8.66 12.81
CA ARG A 189 -13.78 7.65 13.86
C ARG A 189 -12.48 6.88 13.74
N TYR A 190 -12.13 6.43 12.54
CA TYR A 190 -10.89 5.70 12.28
C TYR A 190 -9.67 6.60 12.55
N LEU A 191 -9.73 7.89 12.21
CA LEU A 191 -8.67 8.85 12.54
C LEU A 191 -8.46 9.02 14.04
N ARG A 192 -9.53 9.08 14.84
CA ARG A 192 -9.42 9.09 16.31
C ARG A 192 -8.76 7.82 16.86
N ILE A 193 -8.96 6.68 16.21
CA ILE A 193 -8.45 5.37 16.65
C ILE A 193 -6.97 5.19 16.26
N PHE A 194 -6.64 5.41 14.98
CA PHE A 194 -5.31 5.13 14.42
C PHE A 194 -4.35 6.32 14.49
N GLY A 195 -4.89 7.55 14.53
CA GLY A 195 -4.15 8.81 14.49
C GLY A 195 -3.90 9.32 13.07
N GLU A 196 -3.25 10.49 13.00
CA GLU A 196 -3.00 11.21 11.73
C GLU A 196 -1.51 11.42 11.43
N LYS A 197 -0.64 10.83 12.26
CA LYS A 197 0.79 11.02 12.15
C LYS A 197 1.30 10.63 10.76
N ASP A 198 2.09 11.52 10.18
CA ASP A 198 2.74 11.38 8.87
C ASP A 198 1.77 11.18 7.70
N ARG A 199 0.49 11.55 7.86
CA ARG A 199 -0.45 11.61 6.74
C ARG A 199 -0.31 12.95 6.04
N VAL A 200 0.19 12.95 4.81
CA VAL A 200 0.50 14.17 4.05
C VAL A 200 -0.32 14.17 2.77
N GLU A 201 -1.08 15.24 2.55
CA GLU A 201 -1.89 15.39 1.35
C GLU A 201 -1.00 15.58 0.11
N GLN A 202 -1.31 14.81 -0.93
CA GLN A 202 -0.60 14.85 -2.21
C GLN A 202 -1.60 14.74 -3.35
N LEU A 203 -1.25 15.33 -4.50
CA LEU A 203 -2.07 15.25 -5.69
C LEU A 203 -2.19 13.79 -6.15
N VAL A 204 -3.42 13.34 -6.36
CA VAL A 204 -3.69 12.02 -6.94
C VAL A 204 -3.64 12.16 -8.46
N LYS A 205 -2.51 11.76 -9.06
CA LYS A 205 -2.40 11.57 -10.50
C LYS A 205 -3.08 10.28 -10.92
N VAL A 206 -3.60 10.25 -12.14
CA VAL A 206 -4.32 9.12 -12.75
C VAL A 206 -3.46 8.59 -13.88
#